data_AF-A0A6B2TIW1-F1
#
_entry.id   AF-A0A6B2TIW1-F1
#
_cell.length_a   1.000
_cell.length_b   1.000
_cell.length_c   1.000
_cell.angle_alpha   90.00
_cell.angle_beta   90.00
_cell.angle_gamma   90.00
#
_symmetry.space_group_name_H-M   'P 1'
#
loop_
_entity.id
_entity.type
_entity.pdbx_description
1 polymer ?
#
loop_
_entity_poly.entity_id
_entity_poly.type
_entity_poly.pdbx_seq_one_letter_code
_entity_poly.pdbx_strand_id
1 'polypeptide(L)'
;RGLADALARRAAEGRPVLGICGGFQVLGEHIEDDVESRAGSVDGLGLLPVRVRFAREKTLARPVGEALGEPVEGYEIHHGVAEVTGGEPFLDGCRVGEVWGTHWHGSLESDAFRRRFLTEVARAAGRRFVPAPDTSFGALREEQLDLLGDLIEEHADTDALWNLIEQGPSAGLPFIAPGAPPAAPERTKEAL
;
A
#
# COMPACT_ATOMS: atom_id res chain seq x y z
N ARG A 1 -4.52 6.62 22.70
CA ARG A 1 -5.34 5.38 22.74
C ARG A 1 -5.35 4.81 21.34
N GLY A 2 -4.98 3.54 21.16
CA GLY A 2 -4.95 2.87 19.84
C GLY A 2 -6.21 2.05 19.56
N LEU A 3 -6.19 1.27 18.47
CA LEU A 3 -7.30 0.41 18.04
C LEU A 3 -7.20 -1.05 18.53
N ALA A 4 -6.12 -1.44 19.21
CA ALA A 4 -5.84 -2.80 19.66
C ALA A 4 -7.04 -3.46 20.38
N ASP A 5 -7.53 -2.86 21.47
CA ASP A 5 -8.67 -3.41 22.23
C ASP A 5 -9.95 -3.51 21.40
N ALA A 6 -10.16 -2.58 20.47
CA ALA A 6 -11.33 -2.58 19.59
C ALA A 6 -11.24 -3.73 18.56
N LEU A 7 -10.05 -3.99 18.01
CA LEU A 7 -9.80 -5.10 17.10
C LEU A 7 -9.92 -6.44 17.82
N ALA A 8 -9.31 -6.58 18.99
CA ALA A 8 -9.39 -7.80 19.80
C ALA A 8 -10.83 -8.13 20.19
N ARG A 9 -11.59 -7.14 20.68
CA ARG A 9 -13.02 -7.32 20.98
C ARG A 9 -13.81 -7.72 19.73
N ARG A 10 -13.56 -7.06 18.61
CA ARG A 10 -14.27 -7.34 17.35
C ARG A 10 -13.98 -8.75 16.84
N ALA A 11 -12.72 -9.19 16.90
CA ALA A 11 -12.32 -10.55 16.55
C ALA A 11 -12.99 -11.59 17.49
N ALA A 12 -13.00 -11.33 18.80
CA ALA A 12 -13.67 -12.20 19.79
C ALA A 12 -15.19 -12.29 19.58
N GLU A 13 -15.82 -11.21 19.07
CA GLU A 13 -17.23 -11.19 18.64
C GLU A 13 -17.47 -11.94 17.32
N GLY A 14 -16.43 -12.51 16.69
CA GLY A 14 -16.52 -13.18 15.39
C GLY A 14 -16.84 -12.21 14.25
N ARG A 15 -16.44 -10.93 14.37
CA ARG A 15 -16.76 -9.91 13.39
C ARG A 15 -15.58 -9.66 12.43
N PRO A 16 -15.85 -9.36 11.16
CA PRO A 16 -14.85 -9.10 10.12
C PRO A 16 -13.72 -8.13 10.51
N VAL A 17 -12.46 -8.57 10.37
CA VAL A 17 -11.23 -7.77 10.46
C VAL A 17 -10.32 -8.15 9.30
N LEU A 18 -9.91 -7.19 8.47
CA LEU A 18 -8.92 -7.39 7.42
C LEU A 18 -7.68 -6.54 7.73
N GLY A 19 -6.52 -7.19 7.88
CA GLY A 19 -5.23 -6.53 7.92
C GLY A 19 -4.56 -6.58 6.55
N ILE A 20 -4.04 -5.45 6.08
CA ILE A 20 -3.24 -5.36 4.85
C ILE A 20 -1.87 -4.81 5.20
N CYS A 21 -0.81 -5.49 4.75
CA CYS A 21 0.59 -5.11 4.97
C CYS A 21 0.89 -4.85 6.46
N GLY A 22 1.24 -3.62 6.88
CA GLY A 22 1.48 -3.31 8.29
C GLY A 22 0.30 -3.68 9.21
N GLY A 23 -0.94 -3.59 8.70
CA GLY A 23 -2.12 -4.08 9.42
C GLY A 23 -2.13 -5.60 9.59
N PHE A 24 -1.74 -6.36 8.57
CA PHE A 24 -1.57 -7.81 8.66
C PHE A 24 -0.47 -8.17 9.68
N GLN A 25 0.65 -7.46 9.64
CA GLN A 25 1.78 -7.70 10.53
C GLN A 25 1.41 -7.47 12.00
N VAL A 26 0.68 -6.39 12.29
CA VAL A 26 0.18 -6.09 13.65
C VAL A 26 -0.85 -7.12 14.15
N LEU A 27 -1.58 -7.79 13.27
CA LEU A 27 -2.50 -8.87 13.68
C LEU A 27 -1.76 -10.16 14.08
N GLY A 28 -0.50 -10.32 13.73
CA GLY A 28 0.32 -11.50 14.07
C GLY A 28 0.62 -11.63 15.56
N GLU A 29 1.35 -12.69 15.91
CA GLU A 29 1.82 -12.99 17.27
C GLU A 29 2.96 -12.04 17.67
N HIS A 30 3.90 -11.84 16.76
CA HIS A 30 5.18 -11.20 17.08
C HIS A 30 5.79 -10.49 15.88
N ILE A 31 6.43 -9.35 16.13
CA ILE A 31 7.14 -8.55 15.11
C ILE A 31 8.57 -8.28 15.60
N GLU A 32 9.55 -8.73 14.82
CA GLU A 32 10.96 -8.40 14.97
C GLU A 32 11.34 -7.33 13.93
N ASP A 33 11.69 -6.13 14.37
CA ASP A 33 12.08 -5.02 13.52
C ASP A 33 13.39 -4.34 13.99
N ASP A 34 14.49 -4.82 13.41
CA ASP A 34 15.83 -4.22 13.51
C ASP A 34 16.17 -3.31 12.31
N VAL A 35 15.20 -3.04 11.42
CA VAL A 35 15.44 -2.38 10.12
C VAL A 35 14.82 -0.98 10.08
N GLU A 36 13.50 -0.87 10.23
CA GLU A 36 12.78 0.40 10.11
C GLU A 36 12.77 1.15 11.45
N SER A 37 12.13 0.57 12.47
CA SER A 37 12.02 1.18 13.80
C SER A 37 13.24 0.92 14.67
N ARG A 38 13.92 -0.21 14.47
CA ARG A 38 15.00 -0.72 15.35
C ARG A 38 14.54 -0.90 16.80
N ALA A 39 13.24 -1.14 17.00
CA ALA A 39 12.66 -1.41 18.30
C ALA A 39 12.98 -2.83 18.80
N GLY A 40 13.55 -3.68 17.95
CA GLY A 40 13.80 -5.08 18.23
C GLY A 40 12.49 -5.86 18.16
N SER A 41 12.13 -6.51 19.25
CA SER A 41 11.08 -7.51 19.32
C SER A 41 9.86 -6.95 20.06
N VAL A 42 8.69 -6.93 19.40
CA VAL A 42 7.42 -6.44 19.95
C VAL A 42 6.29 -7.43 19.72
N ASP A 43 5.37 -7.51 20.69
CA ASP A 43 4.17 -8.34 20.56
C ASP A 43 3.20 -7.73 19.55
N GLY A 44 2.65 -8.59 18.68
CA GLY A 44 1.48 -8.25 17.88
C GLY A 44 0.18 -8.44 18.67
N LEU A 45 -0.96 -8.39 18.00
CA LEU A 45 -2.26 -8.60 18.64
C LEU A 45 -2.60 -10.08 18.87
N GLY A 46 -1.83 -11.01 18.30
CA GLY A 46 -2.03 -12.46 18.45
C GLY A 46 -3.35 -12.94 17.85
N LEU A 47 -3.90 -12.23 16.86
CA LEU A 47 -5.16 -12.55 16.21
C LEU A 47 -4.98 -13.50 15.01
N LEU A 48 -3.76 -13.55 14.45
CA LEU A 48 -3.36 -14.47 13.40
C LEU A 48 -2.09 -15.23 13.81
N PRO A 49 -1.96 -16.52 13.46
CA PRO A 49 -0.77 -17.35 13.73
C PRO A 49 0.34 -16.98 12.75
N VAL A 50 0.90 -15.79 12.93
CA VAL A 50 1.84 -15.15 12.01
C VAL A 50 2.96 -14.52 12.81
N ARG A 51 4.20 -14.76 12.39
CA ARG A 51 5.38 -14.09 12.93
C ARG A 51 6.02 -13.26 11.84
N VAL A 52 6.39 -12.03 12.17
CA VAL A 52 6.93 -11.09 11.20
C VAL A 52 8.35 -10.74 11.58
N ARG A 53 9.26 -10.83 10.62
CA ARG A 53 10.62 -10.30 10.75
C ARG A 53 10.91 -9.33 9.63
N PHE A 54 11.37 -8.14 9.96
CA PHE A 54 11.78 -7.15 8.97
C PHE A 54 13.15 -7.51 8.41
N ALA A 55 13.25 -7.60 7.09
CA ALA A 55 14.48 -7.81 6.36
C ALA A 55 14.98 -6.50 5.75
N ARG A 56 16.30 -6.40 5.51
CA ARG A 56 16.90 -5.22 4.85
C ARG A 56 16.42 -5.11 3.41
N GLU A 57 16.30 -6.25 2.75
CA GLU A 57 15.74 -6.34 1.41
C GLU A 57 14.24 -6.03 1.44
N LYS A 58 13.81 -5.14 0.55
CA LYS A 58 12.41 -4.79 0.38
C LYS A 58 11.77 -5.74 -0.63
N THR A 59 10.67 -6.38 -0.27
CA THR A 59 9.82 -7.10 -1.22
C THR A 59 9.06 -6.09 -2.08
N LEU A 60 9.28 -6.17 -3.39
CA LEU A 60 8.60 -5.40 -4.42
C LEU A 60 8.10 -6.37 -5.49
N ALA A 61 6.79 -6.57 -5.57
CA ALA A 61 6.21 -7.52 -6.52
C ALA A 61 4.81 -7.11 -6.95
N ARG A 62 4.33 -7.74 -8.03
CA ARG A 62 2.97 -7.60 -8.56
C ARG A 62 2.36 -8.99 -8.74
N PRO A 63 2.02 -9.66 -7.63
CA PRO A 63 1.55 -11.03 -7.71
C PRO A 63 0.14 -11.11 -8.30
N VAL A 64 -0.15 -12.27 -8.87
CA VAL A 64 -1.47 -12.66 -9.39
C VAL A 64 -1.80 -14.02 -8.81
N GLY A 65 -3.03 -14.21 -8.37
CA GLY A 65 -3.50 -15.45 -7.76
C GLY A 65 -5.01 -15.54 -7.72
N GLU A 66 -5.51 -16.33 -6.78
CA GLU A 66 -6.94 -16.57 -6.58
C GLU A 66 -7.27 -16.56 -5.08
N ALA A 67 -8.39 -15.95 -4.72
CA ALA A 67 -8.95 -16.06 -3.38
C ALA A 67 -10.47 -16.05 -3.45
N LEU A 68 -11.12 -16.85 -2.58
CA LEU A 68 -12.58 -17.01 -2.56
C LEU A 68 -13.19 -17.42 -3.91
N GLY A 69 -12.42 -18.12 -4.76
CA GLY A 69 -12.86 -18.56 -6.09
C GLY A 69 -12.75 -17.49 -7.18
N GLU A 70 -12.16 -16.33 -6.89
CA GLU A 70 -12.05 -15.21 -7.82
C GLU A 70 -10.59 -14.85 -8.07
N PRO A 71 -10.22 -14.43 -9.29
CA PRO A 71 -8.87 -13.95 -9.59
C PRO A 71 -8.57 -12.67 -8.81
N VAL A 72 -7.34 -12.58 -8.30
CA VAL A 72 -6.85 -11.44 -7.53
C VAL A 72 -5.50 -11.01 -8.09
N GLU A 73 -5.38 -9.72 -8.32
CA GLU A 73 -4.11 -9.05 -8.59
C GLU A 73 -3.79 -8.13 -7.43
N GLY A 74 -2.52 -7.93 -7.16
CA GLY A 74 -2.08 -7.00 -6.13
C GLY A 74 -0.67 -6.49 -6.37
N TYR A 75 -0.16 -5.78 -5.38
CA TYR A 75 1.23 -5.41 -5.31
C TYR A 75 1.76 -5.48 -3.88
N GLU A 76 3.05 -5.73 -3.76
CA GLU A 76 3.77 -5.86 -2.51
C GLU A 76 4.83 -4.77 -2.42
N ILE A 77 4.92 -4.11 -1.27
CA ILE A 77 5.92 -3.07 -1.00
C ILE A 77 6.28 -3.01 0.49
N HIS A 78 7.01 -4.01 0.99
CA HIS A 78 7.26 -4.15 2.44
C HIS A 78 8.62 -4.76 2.75
N HIS A 79 9.12 -4.45 3.95
CA HIS A 79 10.30 -5.10 4.54
C HIS A 79 9.94 -6.30 5.42
N GLY A 80 8.74 -6.30 6.01
CA GLY A 80 8.29 -7.37 6.91
C GLY A 80 7.99 -8.66 6.15
N VAL A 81 8.73 -9.72 6.45
CA VAL A 81 8.51 -11.09 5.94
C VAL A 81 7.65 -11.83 6.96
N ALA A 82 6.46 -12.28 6.54
CA ALA A 82 5.58 -13.07 7.39
C ALA A 82 5.86 -14.57 7.25
N GLU A 83 6.02 -15.24 8.38
CA GLU A 83 5.92 -16.67 8.52
C GLU A 83 4.51 -17.01 9.02
N VAL A 84 3.69 -17.63 8.16
CA VAL A 84 2.36 -18.13 8.52
C VAL A 84 2.50 -19.52 9.12
N THR A 85 2.15 -19.69 10.39
CA THR A 85 2.30 -20.96 11.13
C THR A 85 0.98 -21.72 11.29
N GLY A 86 -0.13 -21.18 10.79
CA GLY A 86 -1.44 -21.83 10.81
C GLY A 86 -2.54 -21.00 10.14
N GLY A 87 -3.79 -21.42 10.33
CA GLY A 87 -4.96 -20.79 9.72
C GLY A 87 -5.26 -21.30 8.30
N GLU A 88 -6.36 -20.82 7.73
CA GLU A 88 -6.72 -21.10 6.34
C GLU A 88 -5.94 -20.17 5.40
N PRO A 89 -5.40 -20.65 4.27
CA PRO A 89 -4.70 -19.80 3.32
C PRO A 89 -5.58 -18.66 2.79
N PHE A 90 -5.02 -17.45 2.70
CA PHE A 90 -5.68 -16.29 2.11
C PHE A 90 -4.62 -15.41 1.44
N LEU A 91 -4.54 -15.48 0.11
CA LEU A 91 -3.46 -14.87 -0.68
C LEU A 91 -2.09 -15.35 -0.15
N ASP A 92 -1.17 -14.43 0.13
CA ASP A 92 0.14 -14.69 0.77
C ASP A 92 0.08 -14.84 2.30
N GLY A 93 -1.07 -14.56 2.90
CA GLY A 93 -1.27 -14.63 4.35
C GLY A 93 -2.27 -15.71 4.74
N CYS A 94 -3.08 -15.41 5.75
CA CYS A 94 -4.01 -16.39 6.32
C CYS A 94 -5.28 -15.78 6.88
N ARG A 95 -6.19 -16.68 7.21
CA ARG A 95 -7.48 -16.43 7.84
C ARG A 95 -7.66 -17.29 9.07
N VAL A 96 -8.18 -16.71 10.14
CA VAL A 96 -8.72 -17.43 11.30
C VAL A 96 -10.09 -16.86 11.64
N GLY A 97 -11.15 -17.66 11.47
CA GLY A 97 -12.52 -17.19 11.66
C GLY A 97 -12.85 -16.04 10.71
N GLU A 98 -13.19 -14.86 11.25
CA GLU A 98 -13.48 -13.63 10.47
C GLU A 98 -12.32 -12.62 10.50
N VAL A 99 -11.10 -13.08 10.83
CA VAL A 99 -9.88 -12.28 10.76
C VAL A 99 -9.07 -12.75 9.55
N TRP A 100 -8.75 -11.83 8.64
CA TRP A 100 -7.95 -12.07 7.44
C TRP A 100 -6.72 -11.18 7.43
N GLY A 101 -5.63 -11.67 6.84
CA GLY A 101 -4.39 -10.94 6.70
C GLY A 101 -3.66 -11.28 5.40
N THR A 102 -3.09 -10.26 4.75
CA THR A 102 -2.32 -10.38 3.50
C THR A 102 -1.35 -9.19 3.36
N HIS A 103 -0.21 -9.34 2.68
CA HIS A 103 0.59 -8.18 2.25
C HIS A 103 0.13 -7.57 0.93
N TRP A 104 -0.76 -8.23 0.19
CA TRP A 104 -1.21 -7.78 -1.13
C TRP A 104 -2.07 -6.52 -1.02
N HIS A 105 -1.42 -5.38 -1.25
CA HIS A 105 -2.11 -4.14 -1.53
C HIS A 105 -2.83 -4.25 -2.88
N GLY A 106 -3.86 -3.42 -3.07
CA GLY A 106 -4.64 -3.43 -4.31
C GLY A 106 -5.49 -4.69 -4.51
N SER A 107 -5.46 -5.68 -3.62
CA SER A 107 -6.27 -6.90 -3.75
C SER A 107 -7.77 -6.61 -3.92
N LEU A 108 -8.29 -5.57 -3.26
CA LEU A 108 -9.69 -5.12 -3.42
C LEU A 108 -9.95 -4.32 -4.72
N GLU A 109 -8.95 -4.07 -5.55
CA GLU A 109 -9.12 -3.46 -6.88
C GLU A 109 -9.65 -4.49 -7.88
N SER A 110 -9.37 -5.78 -7.68
CA SER A 110 -9.97 -6.87 -8.45
C SER A 110 -11.48 -6.95 -8.18
N ASP A 111 -12.28 -6.51 -9.16
CA ASP A 111 -13.71 -6.27 -8.97
C ASP A 111 -14.50 -7.51 -8.53
N ALA A 112 -14.25 -8.67 -9.13
CA ALA A 112 -14.93 -9.92 -8.81
C ALA A 112 -14.64 -10.37 -7.37
N PHE A 113 -13.35 -10.40 -7.01
CA PHE A 113 -12.90 -10.67 -5.64
C PHE A 113 -13.47 -9.66 -4.64
N ARG A 114 -13.42 -8.36 -4.92
CA ARG A 114 -14.00 -7.32 -4.05
C ARG A 114 -15.47 -7.58 -3.76
N ARG A 115 -16.27 -7.89 -4.80
CA ARG A 115 -17.69 -8.21 -4.61
C ARG A 115 -17.87 -9.46 -3.76
N ARG A 116 -17.09 -10.52 -4.02
CA ARG A 116 -17.16 -11.77 -3.24
C ARG A 116 -16.78 -11.54 -1.78
N PHE A 117 -15.66 -10.88 -1.53
CA PHE A 117 -15.18 -10.55 -0.20
C PHE A 117 -16.17 -9.68 0.58
N LEU A 118 -16.70 -8.61 -0.03
CA LEU A 118 -17.71 -7.76 0.63
C LEU A 118 -19.02 -8.50 0.92
N THR A 119 -19.39 -9.49 0.10
CA THR A 119 -20.54 -10.36 0.37
C THR A 119 -20.31 -11.22 1.61
N GLU A 120 -19.12 -11.82 1.75
CA GLU A 120 -18.74 -12.58 2.95
C GLU A 120 -18.72 -11.68 4.20
N VAL A 121 -18.12 -10.49 4.10
CA VAL A 121 -18.08 -9.50 5.20
C VAL A 121 -19.49 -9.06 5.61
N ALA A 122 -20.38 -8.81 4.66
CA ALA A 122 -21.77 -8.45 4.94
C ALA A 122 -22.51 -9.58 5.66
N ARG A 123 -22.32 -10.83 5.22
CA ARG A 123 -22.89 -12.02 5.85
C ARG A 123 -22.42 -12.16 7.29
N ALA A 124 -21.11 -12.11 7.52
CA ALA A 124 -20.50 -12.22 8.84
C ALA A 124 -20.88 -11.06 9.77
N ALA A 125 -21.04 -9.85 9.23
CA ALA A 125 -21.46 -8.68 10.00
C ALA A 125 -23.00 -8.59 10.21
N GLY A 126 -23.78 -9.53 9.69
CA GLY A 126 -25.25 -9.49 9.77
C GLY A 126 -25.86 -8.28 9.08
N ARG A 127 -25.24 -7.78 8.00
CA ARG A 127 -25.67 -6.59 7.27
C ARG A 127 -26.40 -6.98 5.99
N ARG A 128 -27.53 -6.30 5.74
CA ARG A 128 -28.17 -6.31 4.43
C ARG A 128 -27.39 -5.39 3.50
N PHE A 129 -26.37 -5.93 2.84
CA PHE A 129 -25.55 -5.24 1.86
C PHE A 129 -25.42 -6.14 0.64
N VAL A 130 -25.52 -5.54 -0.54
CA VAL A 130 -25.35 -6.20 -1.83
C VAL A 130 -24.36 -5.35 -2.63
N PRO A 131 -23.21 -5.89 -3.06
CA PRO A 131 -22.28 -5.16 -3.91
C PRO A 131 -22.94 -4.75 -5.23
N ALA A 132 -22.60 -3.56 -5.74
CA ALA A 132 -23.02 -3.16 -7.07
C ALA A 132 -22.41 -4.11 -8.14
N PRO A 133 -23.20 -4.55 -9.13
CA PRO A 133 -22.78 -5.57 -10.08
C PRO A 133 -21.78 -5.06 -11.12
N ASP A 134 -21.72 -3.75 -11.33
CA ASP A 134 -21.10 -3.08 -12.47
C ASP A 134 -19.98 -2.09 -12.09
N THR A 135 -19.73 -1.86 -10.80
CA THR A 135 -18.62 -1.00 -10.36
C THR A 135 -17.28 -1.58 -10.80
N SER A 136 -16.58 -0.88 -11.70
CA SER A 136 -15.22 -1.21 -12.09
C SER A 136 -14.21 -0.24 -11.49
N PHE A 137 -13.27 -0.75 -10.70
CA PHE A 137 -12.21 0.08 -10.13
C PHE A 137 -11.31 0.67 -11.22
N GLY A 138 -10.94 -0.13 -12.23
CA GLY A 138 -10.10 0.31 -13.34
C GLY A 138 -10.71 1.50 -14.07
N ALA A 139 -11.98 1.39 -14.48
CA ALA A 139 -12.68 2.46 -15.18
C ALA A 139 -12.80 3.74 -14.33
N LEU A 140 -13.15 3.63 -13.05
CA LEU A 140 -13.24 4.78 -12.13
C LEU A 140 -11.88 5.43 -11.90
N ARG A 141 -10.80 4.65 -11.87
CA ARG A 141 -9.44 5.16 -11.74
C ARG A 141 -9.01 5.91 -13.00
N GLU A 142 -9.31 5.38 -14.18
CA GLU A 142 -9.03 6.06 -15.46
C GLU A 142 -9.79 7.40 -15.53
N GLU A 143 -11.08 7.42 -15.21
CA GLU A 143 -11.88 8.65 -15.15
C GLU A 143 -11.28 9.71 -14.21
N GLN A 144 -10.77 9.29 -13.04
CA GLN A 144 -10.11 10.20 -12.10
C GLN A 144 -8.76 10.72 -12.61
N LEU A 145 -8.02 9.91 -13.35
CA LEU A 145 -6.74 10.32 -13.95
C LEU A 145 -6.97 11.30 -15.10
N ASP A 146 -7.98 11.05 -15.93
CA ASP A 146 -8.37 11.96 -17.01
C ASP A 146 -8.82 13.31 -16.43
N LEU A 147 -9.66 13.31 -15.39
CA LEU A 147 -10.06 14.54 -14.70
C LEU A 147 -8.87 15.32 -14.13
N LEU A 148 -7.87 14.62 -13.56
CA LEU A 148 -6.66 15.28 -13.08
C LEU A 148 -5.85 15.87 -14.25
N GLY A 149 -5.78 15.17 -15.37
CA GLY A 149 -5.16 15.66 -16.61
C GLY A 149 -5.82 16.96 -17.09
N ASP A 150 -7.14 16.97 -17.21
CA ASP A 150 -7.93 18.12 -17.63
C ASP A 150 -7.71 19.33 -16.70
N LEU A 151 -7.68 19.11 -15.38
CA LEU A 151 -7.43 20.18 -14.40
C LEU A 151 -6.03 20.77 -14.53
N ILE A 152 -5.02 19.95 -14.86
CA ILE A 152 -3.66 20.44 -15.12
C ILE A 152 -3.62 21.23 -16.43
N GLU A 153 -4.27 20.75 -17.48
CA GLU A 153 -4.33 21.46 -18.77
C GLU A 153 -5.07 22.79 -18.67
N GLU A 154 -6.18 22.86 -17.92
CA GLU A 154 -6.97 24.08 -17.78
C GLU A 154 -6.32 25.12 -16.84
N HIS A 155 -5.58 24.66 -15.83
CA HIS A 155 -5.16 25.54 -14.72
C HIS A 155 -3.65 25.66 -14.52
N ALA A 156 -2.83 24.90 -15.24
CA ALA A 156 -1.38 25.05 -15.22
C ALA A 156 -0.87 25.58 -16.56
N ASP A 157 0.23 26.34 -16.52
CA ASP A 157 0.99 26.71 -17.72
C ASP A 157 1.82 25.50 -18.17
N THR A 158 1.17 24.60 -18.92
CA THR A 158 1.78 23.36 -19.41
C THR A 158 2.94 23.62 -20.37
N ASP A 159 2.91 24.72 -21.13
CA ASP A 159 4.02 25.17 -21.96
C ASP A 159 5.24 25.56 -21.11
N ALA A 160 5.05 26.30 -20.00
CA ALA A 160 6.14 26.63 -19.09
C ALA A 160 6.73 25.37 -18.43
N LEU A 161 5.89 24.39 -18.05
CA LEU A 161 6.36 23.11 -17.52
C LEU A 161 7.17 22.33 -18.55
N TRP A 162 6.70 22.28 -19.80
CA TRP A 162 7.39 21.61 -20.90
C TRP A 162 8.74 22.27 -21.20
N ASN A 163 8.76 23.60 -21.28
CA ASN A 163 10.00 24.37 -21.42
C ASN A 163 10.99 24.09 -20.28
N LEU A 164 10.51 23.99 -19.03
CA LEU A 164 11.36 23.66 -17.89
C LEU A 164 11.96 22.24 -17.99
N ILE A 165 11.19 21.27 -18.46
CA ILE A 165 11.64 19.87 -18.62
C ILE A 165 12.68 19.77 -19.75
N GLU A 166 12.44 20.42 -20.89
CA GLU A 166 13.29 20.30 -22.07
C GLU A 166 14.53 21.21 -22.03
N GLN A 167 14.38 22.44 -21.52
CA GLN A 167 15.41 23.47 -21.59
C GLN A 167 16.06 23.75 -20.23
N GLY A 168 15.50 23.21 -19.14
CA GLY A 168 15.94 23.49 -17.78
C GLY A 168 15.43 24.85 -17.26
N PRO A 169 15.81 25.22 -16.02
CA PRO A 169 15.39 26.48 -15.44
C PRO A 169 16.01 27.66 -16.19
N SER A 170 15.32 28.79 -16.18
CA SER A 170 15.86 30.03 -16.75
C SER A 170 17.18 30.42 -16.05
N ALA A 171 18.14 30.89 -16.85
CA ALA A 171 19.45 31.28 -16.36
C ALA A 171 19.33 32.44 -15.35
N GLY A 172 20.14 32.39 -14.28
CA GLY A 172 20.21 33.45 -13.27
C GLY A 172 19.16 33.36 -12.16
N LEU A 173 18.34 32.30 -12.12
CA LEU A 173 17.49 32.04 -10.96
C LEU A 173 18.32 31.65 -9.72
N PRO A 174 17.93 32.12 -8.52
CA PRO A 174 18.61 31.77 -7.28
C PRO A 174 18.39 30.29 -6.94
N PHE A 175 19.44 29.62 -6.49
CA PHE A 175 19.35 28.25 -5.99
C PHE A 175 18.98 28.21 -4.51
N ILE A 176 18.10 27.26 -4.15
CA ILE A 176 17.84 26.90 -2.75
C ILE A 176 18.70 25.68 -2.42
N ALA A 177 19.54 25.79 -1.39
CA ALA A 177 20.32 24.66 -0.90
C ALA A 177 19.39 23.52 -0.41
N PRO A 178 19.70 22.23 -0.69
CA PRO A 178 20.98 21.71 -1.20
C PRO A 178 21.06 21.58 -2.74
N GLY A 179 20.10 22.06 -3.51
CA GLY A 179 19.97 21.79 -4.95
C GLY A 179 20.84 22.63 -5.89
N ALA A 180 21.85 23.35 -5.39
CA ALA A 180 22.71 24.17 -6.24
C ALA A 180 23.67 23.29 -7.08
N PRO A 181 23.82 23.53 -8.39
CA PRO A 181 24.83 22.85 -9.19
C PRO A 181 26.22 23.18 -8.63
N PRO A 182 27.18 22.25 -8.72
CA PRO A 182 28.55 22.54 -8.33
C PRO A 182 29.04 23.75 -9.12
N ALA A 183 29.68 24.71 -8.44
CA ALA A 183 30.21 25.91 -9.07
C ALA A 183 31.08 25.51 -10.26
N ALA A 184 30.81 26.09 -11.43
CA ALA A 184 31.64 25.86 -12.61
C ALA A 184 33.08 26.28 -12.28
N PRO A 185 34.10 25.48 -12.67
CA PRO A 185 35.49 25.84 -12.42
C PRO A 185 35.80 27.19 -13.06
N GLU A 186 36.40 28.09 -12.29
CA GLU A 186 36.83 29.40 -12.78
C GLU A 186 37.69 29.20 -14.02
N ARG A 187 37.26 29.78 -15.16
CA ARG A 187 38.16 29.92 -16.31
C ARG A 187 39.24 30.90 -15.87
N THR A 188 40.41 30.36 -15.53
CA THR A 188 41.62 31.14 -15.35
C THR A 188 41.83 31.97 -16.61
N LYS A 189 41.74 33.29 -16.48
CA LYS A 189 42.25 34.22 -17.48
C LYS A 189 43.77 34.06 -17.48
N GLU A 190 44.31 33.23 -18.36
CA GLU A 190 45.71 33.39 -18.76
C GLU A 190 45.82 34.72 -19.52
N ALA A 191 46.55 35.63 -18.91
CA ALA A 191 46.94 36.90 -19.48
C ALA A 191 48.26 36.70 -20.24
N LEU A 192 48.27 37.19 -21.49
CA LEU A 192 49.40 37.46 -22.38
C LEU A 192 50.18 36.27 -22.96
#